data_AF-A0A090QHU5-F1
#
_entry.id   AF-A0A090QHU5-F1
#
_cell.length_a   1.000
_cell.length_b   1.000
_cell.length_c   1.000
_cell.angle_alpha   90.00
_cell.angle_beta   90.00
_cell.angle_gamma   90.00
#
_symmetry.space_group_name_H-M   'P 1'
#
loop_
_entity.id
_entity.type
_entity.pdbx_description
1 polymer ?
#
loop_
_entity_poly.entity_id
_entity_poly.type
_entity_poly.pdbx_seq_one_letter_code
_entity_poly.pdbx_strand_id
1 'polypeptide(L)'
;MLAVIAALFLGSRLWRHRQQNRARREALLQLQQLTQPNQFGELNQLLRQMAMTYRSRQQVAGLTGEKWLSFLDAQLPMKHTGFMALSSEWQQGLFSPTPLSEKQYAACLQQAKVWIKKAQFVQHEQNK
;
A
#
# COMPACT_ATOMS: atom_id res chain seq x y z
N MET A 1 -21.99 18.42 -26.51
CA MET A 1 -22.25 17.41 -25.46
C MET A 1 -21.10 16.41 -25.32
N LEU A 2 -20.76 15.61 -26.36
CA LEU A 2 -19.66 14.62 -26.28
C LEU A 2 -18.28 15.21 -25.91
N ALA A 3 -17.91 16.36 -26.50
CA ALA A 3 -16.64 17.02 -26.19
C ALA A 3 -16.55 17.50 -24.72
N VAL A 4 -17.67 17.93 -24.14
CA VAL A 4 -17.74 18.38 -22.74
C VAL A 4 -17.65 17.19 -21.78
N ILE A 5 -18.34 16.09 -22.10
CA ILE A 5 -18.25 14.83 -21.32
C ILE A 5 -16.83 14.28 -21.37
N ALA A 6 -16.19 14.27 -22.54
CA ALA A 6 -14.81 13.83 -22.70
C ALA A 6 -13.83 14.72 -21.91
N ALA A 7 -13.99 16.05 -21.96
CA ALA A 7 -13.17 16.98 -21.20
C ALA A 7 -13.32 16.82 -19.68
N LEU A 8 -14.54 16.62 -19.17
CA LEU A 8 -14.80 16.33 -17.75
C LEU A 8 -14.19 14.98 -17.35
N PHE A 9 -14.30 13.96 -18.19
CA PHE A 9 -13.70 12.65 -17.96
C PHE A 9 -12.16 12.73 -17.91
N LEU A 10 -11.53 13.36 -18.90
CA LEU A 10 -10.08 13.59 -18.96
C LEU A 10 -9.58 14.43 -17.77
N GLY A 11 -10.29 15.51 -17.44
CA GLY A 11 -9.97 16.38 -16.30
C GLY A 11 -10.03 15.64 -14.97
N SER A 12 -11.07 14.83 -14.74
CA SER A 12 -11.21 14.03 -13.53
C SER A 12 -10.11 12.96 -13.40
N ARG A 13 -9.74 12.31 -14.51
CA ARG A 13 -8.66 11.31 -14.55
C ARG A 13 -7.31 11.95 -14.24
N LEU A 14 -7.03 13.12 -14.82
CA LEU A 14 -5.80 13.85 -14.57
C LEU A 14 -5.70 14.34 -13.12
N TRP A 15 -6.79 14.86 -12.57
CA TRP A 15 -6.85 15.30 -11.18
C TRP A 15 -6.63 14.14 -10.20
N ARG A 16 -7.30 13.00 -10.42
CA ARG A 16 -7.07 11.77 -9.63
C ARG A 16 -5.63 11.28 -9.74
N HIS A 17 -5.05 11.27 -10.94
CA HIS A 17 -3.67 10.85 -11.13
C HIS A 17 -2.69 11.76 -10.38
N ARG A 18 -2.92 13.08 -10.39
CA ARG A 18 -2.12 14.04 -9.60
C ARG A 18 -2.25 13.80 -8.10
N GLN A 19 -3.47 13.60 -7.60
CA GLN A 19 -3.71 13.34 -6.18
C GLN A 19 -3.02 12.05 -5.72
N GLN A 20 -3.10 11.00 -6.54
CA GLN A 20 -2.44 9.72 -6.28
C GLN A 20 -0.91 9.86 -6.23
N ASN A 21 -0.32 10.66 -7.13
CA ASN A 21 1.12 10.88 -7.12
C ASN A 21 1.58 11.70 -5.92
N ARG A 22 0.76 12.64 -5.43
CA ARG A 22 1.02 13.36 -4.18
C ARG A 22 1.01 12.40 -2.99
N ALA A 23 -0.04 11.58 -2.86
CA ALA A 23 -0.15 10.57 -1.81
C ALA A 23 1.05 9.60 -1.80
N ARG A 24 1.54 9.18 -2.98
CA ARG A 24 2.78 8.36 -3.06
C ARG A 24 4.01 9.08 -2.54
N ARG A 25 4.19 10.35 -2.89
CA ARG A 25 5.35 11.14 -2.44
C ARG A 25 5.31 11.34 -0.93
N GLU A 26 4.16 11.71 -0.39
CA GLU A 26 3.95 11.89 1.05
C GLU A 26 4.20 10.58 1.81
N ALA A 27 3.67 9.46 1.33
CA ALA A 27 3.91 8.16 1.94
C ALA A 27 5.39 7.74 1.91
N LEU A 28 6.12 8.06 0.82
CA LEU A 28 7.56 7.79 0.76
C LEU A 28 8.37 8.64 1.75
N LEU A 29 7.96 9.89 2.00
CA LEU A 29 8.59 10.75 3.00
C LEU A 29 8.32 10.23 4.40
N GLN A 30 7.08 9.81 4.69
CA GLN A 30 6.73 9.21 5.98
C GLN A 30 7.49 7.90 6.21
N LEU A 31 7.61 7.05 5.19
CA LEU A 31 8.37 5.80 5.27
C LEU A 31 9.84 6.02 5.68
N GLN A 32 10.46 7.13 5.28
CA GLN A 32 11.84 7.45 5.65
C GLN A 32 12.01 7.74 7.15
N GLN A 33 10.93 8.10 7.86
CA GLN A 33 10.95 8.36 9.30
C GLN A 33 10.80 7.07 10.13
N LEU A 34 10.41 5.95 9.49
CA LEU A 34 10.18 4.67 10.14
C LEU A 34 11.49 3.85 10.18
N THR A 35 12.44 4.29 11.00
CA THR A 35 13.80 3.72 11.03
C THR A 35 13.97 2.57 12.02
N GLN A 36 13.06 2.40 12.99
CA GLN A 36 13.22 1.50 14.11
C GLN A 36 12.19 0.34 14.11
N PRO A 37 12.57 -0.89 14.53
CA PRO A 37 11.65 -2.03 14.58
C PRO A 37 10.39 -1.84 15.43
N ASN A 38 10.44 -1.00 16.47
CA ASN A 38 9.28 -0.67 17.30
C ASN A 38 8.19 0.14 16.55
N GLN A 39 8.52 0.69 15.38
CA GLN A 39 7.59 1.44 14.53
C GLN A 39 6.83 0.54 13.54
N PHE A 40 6.89 -0.79 13.70
CA PHE A 40 6.24 -1.71 12.76
C PHE A 40 4.72 -1.49 12.65
N GLY A 41 4.08 -1.09 13.75
CA GLY A 41 2.67 -0.69 13.74
C GLY A 41 2.41 0.50 12.81
N GLU A 42 3.26 1.53 12.88
CA GLU A 42 3.20 2.73 12.03
C GLU A 42 3.43 2.37 10.56
N LEU A 43 4.39 1.48 10.29
CA LEU A 43 4.65 0.95 8.94
C LEU A 43 3.40 0.28 8.35
N ASN A 44 2.75 -0.57 9.11
CA ASN A 44 1.54 -1.24 8.66
C ASN A 44 0.35 -0.28 8.50
N GLN A 45 0.22 0.71 9.40
CA GLN A 45 -0.79 1.75 9.30
C GLN A 45 -0.61 2.61 8.05
N LEU A 46 0.63 2.98 7.71
CA LEU A 46 0.95 3.73 6.49
C LEU A 46 0.47 2.99 5.23
N LEU A 47 0.76 1.68 5.14
CA LEU A 47 0.28 0.85 4.02
C LEU A 47 -1.25 0.79 3.96
N ARG A 48 -1.94 0.70 5.10
CA ARG A 48 -3.40 0.71 5.16
C ARG A 48 -4.00 2.03 4.71
N GLN A 49 -3.47 3.16 5.20
CA GLN A 49 -3.91 4.50 4.79
C GLN A 49 -3.74 4.70 3.28
N MET A 50 -2.60 4.25 2.75
CA MET A 50 -2.37 4.28 1.32
C MET A 50 -3.37 3.39 0.58
N ALA A 51 -3.58 2.14 0.99
CA ALA A 51 -4.55 1.25 0.35
C ALA A 51 -5.98 1.85 0.35
N MET A 52 -6.41 2.49 1.44
CA MET A 52 -7.71 3.17 1.53
C MET A 52 -7.82 4.42 0.64
N THR A 53 -6.70 4.99 0.19
CA THR A 53 -6.71 6.10 -0.79
C THR A 53 -7.07 5.60 -2.18
N TYR A 54 -6.82 4.32 -2.48
CA TYR A 54 -7.04 3.73 -3.82
C TYR A 54 -8.20 2.71 -3.88
N ARG A 55 -8.62 2.18 -2.74
CA ARG A 55 -9.73 1.23 -2.58
C ARG A 55 -10.73 1.73 -1.55
N SER A 56 -11.97 1.27 -1.61
CA SER A 56 -12.95 1.70 -0.61
C SER A 56 -12.54 1.20 0.78
N ARG A 57 -12.91 1.97 1.82
CA ARG A 57 -12.66 1.59 3.22
C ARG A 57 -13.21 0.19 3.54
N GLN A 58 -14.38 -0.14 3.00
CA GLN A 58 -15.02 -1.45 3.18
C GLN A 58 -14.16 -2.61 2.66
N GLN A 59 -13.44 -2.42 1.55
CA GLN A 59 -12.58 -3.46 0.96
C GLN A 59 -11.32 -3.71 1.79
N VAL A 60 -10.78 -2.69 2.45
CA VAL A 60 -9.48 -2.77 3.14
C VAL A 60 -9.63 -3.09 4.63
N ALA A 61 -10.67 -2.55 5.29
CA ALA A 61 -10.80 -2.63 6.74
C ALA A 61 -10.93 -4.06 7.28
N GLY A 62 -11.56 -4.96 6.53
CA GLY A 62 -11.72 -6.37 6.92
C GLY A 62 -10.50 -7.26 6.66
N LEU A 63 -9.46 -6.76 5.99
CA LEU A 63 -8.27 -7.55 5.66
C LEU A 63 -7.31 -7.60 6.84
N THR A 64 -6.99 -8.79 7.32
CA THR A 64 -6.05 -9.05 8.43
C THR A 64 -5.16 -10.25 8.11
N GLY A 65 -4.05 -10.38 8.84
CA GLY A 65 -3.11 -11.50 8.69
C GLY A 65 -2.68 -11.71 7.24
N GLU A 66 -2.67 -12.96 6.79
CA GLU A 66 -2.30 -13.33 5.42
C GLU A 66 -3.22 -12.73 4.35
N LYS A 67 -4.52 -12.53 4.63
CA LYS A 67 -5.43 -11.90 3.67
C LYS A 67 -5.00 -10.47 3.35
N TRP A 68 -4.47 -9.77 4.34
CA TRP A 68 -3.89 -8.44 4.14
C TRP A 68 -2.61 -8.50 3.30
N LEU A 69 -1.71 -9.43 3.59
CA LEU A 69 -0.45 -9.57 2.85
C LEU A 69 -0.66 -10.00 1.40
N SER A 70 -1.56 -10.96 1.18
CA SER A 70 -1.97 -11.41 -0.16
C SER A 70 -2.59 -10.26 -0.96
N PHE A 71 -3.42 -9.42 -0.32
CA PHE A 71 -3.95 -8.22 -0.96
C PHE A 71 -2.84 -7.25 -1.40
N LEU A 72 -1.81 -7.04 -0.57
CA LEU A 72 -0.68 -6.18 -0.91
C LEU A 72 0.09 -6.72 -2.12
N ASP A 73 0.41 -8.02 -2.13
CA ASP A 73 1.06 -8.68 -3.26
C ASP A 73 0.20 -8.62 -4.53
N ALA A 74 -1.13 -8.75 -4.42
CA ALA A 74 -2.04 -8.67 -5.56
C ALA A 74 -2.07 -7.28 -6.24
N GLN A 75 -1.58 -6.22 -5.60
CA GLN A 75 -1.44 -4.90 -6.22
C GLN A 75 -0.08 -4.72 -6.94
N LEU A 76 0.76 -5.75 -6.97
CA LEU A 76 2.08 -5.72 -7.56
C LEU A 76 2.21 -6.69 -8.74
N PRO A 77 3.06 -6.36 -9.74
CA PRO A 77 3.54 -7.36 -10.68
C PRO A 77 4.26 -8.49 -9.93
N MET A 78 4.13 -9.73 -10.41
CA MET A 78 4.68 -10.94 -9.76
C MET A 78 6.16 -10.82 -9.37
N LYS A 79 6.99 -10.12 -10.16
CA LYS A 79 8.42 -9.89 -9.87
C LYS A 79 8.70 -8.97 -8.67
N HIS A 80 7.68 -8.32 -8.11
CA HIS A 80 7.78 -7.37 -7.00
C HIS A 80 7.03 -7.85 -5.76
N THR A 81 6.32 -8.98 -5.82
CA THR A 81 5.66 -9.57 -4.66
C THR A 81 6.69 -10.06 -3.65
N GLY A 82 6.28 -10.16 -2.39
CA GLY A 82 7.16 -10.59 -1.30
C GLY A 82 6.53 -10.47 0.08
N PHE A 83 5.31 -9.93 0.21
CA PHE A 83 4.66 -9.82 1.52
C PHE A 83 4.30 -11.18 2.09
N MET A 84 3.82 -12.12 1.28
CA MET A 84 3.55 -13.49 1.75
C MET A 84 4.82 -14.22 2.21
N ALA A 85 5.97 -13.96 1.56
CA ALA A 85 7.25 -14.53 1.95
C ALA A 85 7.77 -13.95 3.29
N LEU A 86 7.37 -12.73 3.63
CA LEU A 86 7.68 -12.05 4.89
C LEU A 86 6.54 -12.18 5.92
N SER A 87 5.65 -13.16 5.78
CA SER A 87 4.46 -13.29 6.62
C SER A 87 4.80 -13.53 8.10
N SER A 88 5.84 -14.33 8.38
CA SER A 88 6.36 -14.54 9.73
C SER A 88 6.82 -13.23 10.38
N GLU A 89 7.62 -12.45 9.67
CA GLU A 89 8.14 -11.17 10.14
C GLU A 89 7.00 -10.17 10.35
N TRP A 90 6.00 -10.17 9.46
CA TRP A 90 4.84 -9.29 9.58
C TRP A 90 3.96 -9.64 10.78
N GLN A 91 3.75 -10.93 11.05
CA GLN A 91 3.02 -11.38 12.23
C GLN A 91 3.78 -11.05 13.51
N GLN A 92 5.09 -11.33 13.54
CA GLN A 92 5.94 -11.00 14.67
C GLN A 92 5.93 -9.50 14.95
N GLY A 93 6.18 -8.66 13.93
CA GLY A 93 6.24 -7.21 14.10
C GLY A 93 4.92 -6.57 14.54
N LEU A 94 3.77 -7.20 14.27
CA LEU A 94 2.46 -6.67 14.66
C LEU A 94 1.95 -7.18 16.01
N PHE A 95 2.26 -8.42 16.36
CA PHE A 95 1.58 -9.11 17.45
C PHE A 95 2.52 -9.70 18.50
N SER A 96 3.83 -9.75 18.24
CA SER A 96 4.81 -10.22 19.22
C SER A 96 5.32 -9.08 20.08
N PRO A 97 5.54 -9.30 21.39
CA PRO A 97 6.27 -8.36 22.24
C PRO A 97 7.76 -8.32 21.89
N THR A 98 8.28 -9.32 21.16
CA THR A 98 9.68 -9.38 20.75
C THR A 98 9.87 -8.63 19.43
N PRO A 99 10.61 -7.51 19.42
CA PRO A 99 10.84 -6.75 18.20
C PRO A 99 11.61 -7.58 17.17
N LEU A 100 11.43 -7.22 15.89
CA LEU A 100 12.21 -7.78 14.80
C LEU A 100 13.68 -7.36 14.93
N SER A 101 14.59 -8.22 14.45
CA SER A 101 15.97 -7.79 14.22
C SER A 101 16.02 -6.69 13.16
N GLU A 102 17.08 -5.87 13.19
CA GLU A 102 17.27 -4.80 12.20
C GLU A 102 17.22 -5.32 10.75
N LYS A 103 17.78 -6.50 10.50
CA LYS A 103 17.79 -7.13 9.18
C LYS A 103 16.37 -7.51 8.72
N GLN A 104 15.56 -8.10 9.60
CA GLN A 104 14.18 -8.47 9.29
C GLN A 104 13.32 -7.21 9.09
N TYR A 105 13.51 -6.21 9.94
CA TYR A 105 12.83 -4.93 9.80
C TYR A 105 13.18 -4.24 8.48
N ALA A 106 14.46 -4.20 8.11
CA ALA A 106 14.92 -3.63 6.85
C ALA A 106 14.33 -4.33 5.63
N ALA A 107 14.17 -5.67 5.67
CA ALA A 107 13.50 -6.42 4.61
C ALA A 107 12.02 -6.01 4.47
N CYS A 108 11.30 -5.87 5.58
CA CYS A 108 9.91 -5.42 5.60
C CYS A 108 9.75 -3.99 5.09
N LEU A 109 10.63 -3.09 5.54
CA LEU A 109 10.67 -1.69 5.11
C LEU A 109 10.93 -1.57 3.61
N GLN A 110 11.86 -2.39 3.09
CA GLN A 110 12.16 -2.43 1.67
C GLN A 110 10.98 -2.95 0.84
N GLN A 111 10.30 -4.00 1.30
CA GLN A 111 9.11 -4.51 0.62
C GLN A 111 7.98 -3.47 0.60
N ALA A 112 7.76 -2.76 1.71
CA ALA A 112 6.84 -1.64 1.79
C ALA A 112 7.22 -0.50 0.82
N LYS A 113 8.50 -0.15 0.73
CA LYS A 113 9.01 0.85 -0.22
C LYS A 113 8.73 0.46 -1.67
N VAL A 114 8.96 -0.81 -2.03
CA VAL A 114 8.65 -1.35 -3.36
C VAL A 114 7.16 -1.20 -3.62
N TRP A 115 6.32 -1.57 -2.66
CA TRP A 115 4.87 -1.47 -2.79
C TRP A 115 4.39 -0.05 -3.02
N ILE A 116 4.80 0.91 -2.18
CA ILE A 116 4.43 2.33 -2.32
C ILE A 116 4.81 2.89 -3.71
N LYS A 117 5.95 2.46 -4.26
CA LYS A 117 6.43 2.91 -5.58
C LYS A 117 5.73 2.23 -6.76
N LYS A 118 5.37 0.95 -6.63
CA LYS A 118 5.00 0.09 -7.76
C LYS A 118 3.56 -0.40 -7.72
N ALA A 119 2.83 -0.20 -6.62
CA ALA A 119 1.46 -0.65 -6.50
C ALA A 119 0.58 -0.01 -7.58
N GLN A 120 -0.09 -0.89 -8.33
CA GLN A 120 -0.99 -0.55 -9.41
C GLN A 120 -2.42 -0.83 -8.94
N PHE A 121 -3.13 0.24 -8.61
CA PHE A 121 -4.54 0.14 -8.28
C PHE A 121 -5.36 0.32 -9.56
N VAL A 122 -5.50 -0.77 -10.31
CA VAL A 122 -6.45 -0.80 -11.43
C VAL A 122 -7.84 -0.62 -10.82
N GLN A 123 -8.55 0.46 -11.15
CA GLN A 123 -9.98 0.55 -10.90
C GLN A 123 -10.64 -0.33 -11.96
N HIS A 124 -10.89 -1.60 -11.67
CA HIS A 124 -11.97 -2.28 -12.36
C HIS A 124 -13.25 -1.59 -11.89
N GLU A 125 -13.72 -0.60 -12.65
CA GLU A 125 -15.12 -0.23 -12.61
C GLU A 125 -15.89 -1.51 -12.84
N GLN A 126 -16.60 -1.96 -11.81
CA GLN A 126 -17.52 -3.08 -11.94
C GLN A 126 -18.58 -2.62 -12.94
N ASN A 127 -18.42 -3.10 -14.18
CA ASN A 127 -19.50 -3.20 -15.13
C ASN A 127 -20.58 -4.06 -14.45
N LYS A 128 -21.69 -3.43 -14.10
CA LYS A 128 -22.95 -4.08 -13.78
C LYS A 128 -24.04 -3.34 -14.53
#